data_AF-A0A960PFW1-F1
#
_entry.id   AF-A0A960PFW1-F1
#
_cell.length_a   1.000
_cell.length_b   1.000
_cell.length_c   1.000
_cell.angle_alpha   90.00
_cell.angle_beta   90.00
_cell.angle_gamma   90.00
#
_symmetry.space_group_name_H-M   'P 1'
#
loop_
_entity.id
_entity.type
_entity.pdbx_description
1 polymer ?
#
loop_
_entity_poly.entity_id
_entity_poly.type
_entity_poly.pdbx_seq_one_letter_code
_entity_poly.pdbx_strand_id
1 'polypeptide(L)'
;RQLASKDENLARGLAGLLQHDPSFDPEHFFLSAKTAYEMVVTAFAGLIEGAAEGRGLGHDFLRHIERARVLVIMADIAPPEARMYEADRDEQEAVLLGELLDYRSELLERAKIRVAARADLAPEAAAEAAREGWLPVSGVTGEGTSELIGAMRRAVEEAREVGDEHEAYVVHRPEPEGIRVEREVDGSLRVVGREALRAVALSDLTNPGALAEAQRRLKKLGVNKALGRAGAKPGDLVHIGAMSFEYGDDDIQ
;
A
#
# COMPACT_ATOMS: atom_id res chain seq x y z
N ARG A 1 -12.95 -9.51 -19.96
CA ARG A 1 -12.01 -8.52 -20.53
C ARG A 1 -11.56 -7.48 -19.50
N GLN A 2 -12.44 -6.81 -18.76
CA GLN A 2 -12.05 -5.86 -17.68
C GLN A 2 -11.47 -6.48 -16.39
N LEU A 3 -11.67 -7.78 -16.16
CA LEU A 3 -11.04 -8.53 -15.05
C LEU A 3 -9.58 -8.89 -15.39
N ALA A 4 -9.35 -9.44 -16.59
CA ALA A 4 -8.02 -9.79 -17.09
C ALA A 4 -7.05 -8.59 -17.10
N SER A 5 -7.51 -7.39 -17.50
CA SER A 5 -6.65 -6.20 -17.54
C SER A 5 -6.27 -5.61 -16.18
N LYS A 6 -6.77 -6.16 -15.07
CA LYS A 6 -6.55 -5.66 -13.70
C LYS A 6 -5.69 -6.60 -12.88
N ASP A 7 -5.86 -7.89 -13.07
CA ASP A 7 -4.90 -8.90 -12.63
C ASP A 7 -3.53 -8.63 -13.27
N GLU A 8 -3.50 -8.14 -14.52
CA GLU A 8 -2.28 -7.67 -15.18
C GLU A 8 -1.54 -6.54 -14.44
N ASN A 9 -2.23 -5.56 -13.83
CA ASN A 9 -1.57 -4.47 -13.10
C ASN A 9 -0.97 -4.96 -11.77
N LEU A 10 -1.68 -5.87 -11.10
CA LEU A 10 -1.24 -6.50 -9.86
C LEU A 10 -0.05 -7.45 -10.13
N ALA A 11 -0.15 -8.26 -11.19
CA ALA A 11 0.93 -9.10 -11.68
C ALA A 11 2.13 -8.27 -12.10
N ARG A 12 1.94 -7.12 -12.77
CA ARG A 12 3.01 -6.20 -13.15
C ARG A 12 3.68 -5.53 -11.94
N GLY A 13 2.91 -5.21 -10.90
CA GLY A 13 3.44 -4.69 -9.65
C GLY A 13 4.26 -5.71 -8.88
N LEU A 14 3.74 -6.94 -8.74
CA LEU A 14 4.47 -8.06 -8.17
C LEU A 14 5.72 -8.41 -9.00
N ALA A 15 5.62 -8.36 -10.32
CA ALA A 15 6.74 -8.55 -11.23
C ALA A 15 7.87 -7.55 -10.98
N GLY A 16 7.56 -6.25 -10.80
CA GLY A 16 8.56 -5.25 -10.42
C GLY A 16 9.22 -5.54 -9.08
N LEU A 17 8.45 -6.02 -8.10
CA LEU A 17 8.95 -6.42 -6.79
C LEU A 17 9.90 -7.63 -6.85
N LEU A 18 9.51 -8.63 -7.65
CA LEU A 18 10.23 -9.89 -7.87
C LEU A 18 11.54 -9.71 -8.66
N GLN A 19 11.69 -8.60 -9.37
CA GLN A 19 12.87 -8.30 -10.17
C GLN A 19 13.98 -7.58 -9.37
N HIS A 20 13.75 -7.26 -8.10
CA HIS A 20 14.74 -6.60 -7.22
C HIS A 20 15.41 -5.37 -7.88
N ASP A 21 14.60 -4.51 -8.51
CA ASP A 21 15.10 -3.25 -9.07
C ASP A 21 15.64 -2.36 -7.93
N PRO A 22 16.95 -2.03 -7.87
CA PRO A 22 17.51 -1.22 -6.79
C PRO A 22 17.05 0.25 -6.83
N SER A 23 16.35 0.69 -7.88
CA SER A 23 15.65 1.97 -7.94
C SER A 23 14.22 1.92 -7.39
N PHE A 24 13.74 0.73 -7.02
CA PHE A 24 12.45 0.50 -6.41
C PHE A 24 12.51 0.85 -4.91
N ASP A 25 11.76 1.88 -4.50
CA ASP A 25 11.57 2.24 -3.11
C ASP A 25 10.51 1.31 -2.48
N PRO A 26 10.92 0.35 -1.62
CA PRO A 26 10.03 -0.69 -1.11
C PRO A 26 9.13 -0.19 0.02
N GLU A 27 9.33 1.03 0.53
CA GLU A 27 8.80 1.44 1.83
C GLU A 27 7.28 1.29 1.93
N HIS A 28 6.52 1.52 0.84
CA HIS A 28 5.07 1.35 0.85
C HIS A 28 4.52 1.01 -0.54
N PHE A 29 4.72 -0.22 -1.01
CA PHE A 29 4.01 -0.66 -2.20
C PHE A 29 2.54 -0.98 -1.86
N PHE A 30 1.60 -0.31 -2.54
CA PHE A 30 0.16 -0.56 -2.36
C PHE A 30 -0.38 -1.35 -3.54
N LEU A 31 -0.49 -2.66 -3.37
CA LEU A 31 -1.15 -3.53 -4.34
C LEU A 31 -2.67 -3.53 -4.15
N SER A 32 -3.35 -2.50 -4.66
CA SER A 32 -4.81 -2.48 -4.72
C SER A 32 -5.32 -3.28 -5.92
N ALA A 33 -5.78 -4.50 -5.67
CA ALA A 33 -6.56 -5.25 -6.64
C ALA A 33 -8.02 -4.78 -6.58
N LYS A 34 -8.52 -4.02 -7.57
CA LYS A 34 -9.97 -3.75 -7.67
C LYS A 34 -10.73 -4.91 -8.30
N THR A 35 -10.70 -6.05 -7.63
CA THR A 35 -11.89 -6.92 -7.55
C THR A 35 -12.70 -6.47 -6.32
N ALA A 36 -13.76 -7.14 -5.88
CA ALA A 36 -14.47 -6.75 -4.65
C ALA A 36 -13.60 -6.82 -3.37
N TYR A 37 -12.29 -7.05 -3.50
CA TYR A 37 -11.35 -7.41 -2.45
C TYR A 37 -10.07 -6.57 -2.52
N GLU A 38 -9.87 -5.67 -1.55
CA GLU A 38 -8.64 -4.89 -1.40
C GLU A 38 -7.69 -5.55 -0.39
N MET A 39 -6.42 -5.71 -0.78
CA MET A 39 -5.32 -6.14 0.10
C MET A 39 -4.22 -5.07 0.06
N VAL A 40 -3.41 -5.00 1.11
CA VAL A 40 -2.16 -4.23 1.13
C VAL A 40 -1.03 -5.24 1.25
N VAL A 41 -0.03 -5.13 0.37
CA VAL A 41 1.13 -6.02 0.33
C VAL A 41 2.37 -5.15 0.43
N THR A 42 3.09 -5.26 1.53
CA THR A 42 4.35 -4.55 1.74
C THR A 42 5.48 -5.57 1.65
N ALA A 43 6.59 -5.21 0.98
CA ALA A 43 7.75 -6.06 0.89
C ALA A 43 8.93 -5.45 1.63
N PHE A 44 9.75 -6.32 2.18
CA PHE A 44 10.93 -5.96 2.94
C PHE A 44 12.09 -6.85 2.49
N ALA A 45 13.21 -6.24 2.14
CA ALA A 45 14.44 -6.96 1.82
C ALA A 45 15.26 -7.10 3.11
N GLY A 46 15.44 -8.34 3.59
CA GLY A 46 16.04 -8.62 4.90
C GLY A 46 15.13 -8.13 6.03
N LEU A 47 14.59 -9.02 6.84
CA LEU A 47 13.73 -8.57 7.93
C LEU A 47 14.58 -7.96 9.05
N ILE A 48 15.84 -8.36 9.26
CA ILE A 48 16.59 -8.01 10.49
C ILE A 48 18.13 -7.97 10.37
N GLU A 49 18.73 -7.52 9.27
CA GLU A 49 20.10 -7.02 9.37
C GLU A 49 20.09 -5.65 10.10
N GLY A 50 20.05 -5.69 11.45
CA GLY A 50 20.15 -4.53 12.32
C GLY A 50 18.92 -4.18 13.17
N ALA A 51 17.77 -4.84 13.01
CA ALA A 51 16.59 -4.60 13.87
C ALA A 51 16.82 -5.10 15.31
N ALA A 52 17.44 -6.26 15.48
CA ALA A 52 17.81 -6.81 16.79
C ALA A 52 18.89 -5.98 17.51
N GLU A 53 19.72 -5.25 16.75
CA GLU A 53 20.78 -4.38 17.27
C GLU A 53 20.36 -2.91 17.44
N GLY A 54 19.09 -2.56 17.16
CA GLY A 54 18.58 -1.20 17.25
C GLY A 54 19.13 -0.24 16.18
N ARG A 55 19.67 -0.75 15.07
CA ARG A 55 20.33 0.03 14.00
C ARG A 55 19.42 0.51 12.86
N GLY A 56 18.11 0.44 13.04
CA GLY A 56 17.18 1.24 12.22
C GLY A 56 16.58 0.51 11.04
N LEU A 57 15.76 -0.50 11.31
CA LEU A 57 14.54 -0.63 10.54
C LEU A 57 13.53 0.29 11.23
N GLY A 58 13.15 1.37 10.55
CA GLY A 58 12.32 2.43 11.13
C GLY A 58 11.04 1.88 11.78
N HIS A 59 10.46 2.64 12.70
CA HIS A 59 9.24 2.26 13.42
C HIS A 59 8.07 1.86 12.49
N ASP A 60 8.08 2.33 11.24
CA ASP A 60 7.14 1.91 10.20
C ASP A 60 7.27 0.44 9.81
N PHE A 61 8.47 -0.10 9.61
CA PHE A 61 8.68 -1.53 9.29
C PHE A 61 8.04 -2.44 10.35
N LEU A 62 8.35 -2.16 11.62
CA LEU A 62 7.84 -2.92 12.76
C LEU A 62 6.31 -2.87 12.83
N ARG A 63 5.71 -1.70 12.58
CA ARG A 63 4.25 -1.55 12.53
C ARG A 63 3.62 -2.35 11.39
N HIS A 64 4.25 -2.45 10.23
CA HIS A 64 3.68 -3.16 9.09
C HIS A 64 3.75 -4.67 9.27
N ILE A 65 4.89 -5.20 9.74
CA ILE A 65 5.01 -6.64 9.98
C ILE A 65 4.09 -7.08 11.10
N GLU A 66 3.93 -6.29 12.17
CA GLU A 66 2.99 -6.61 13.25
C GLU A 66 1.52 -6.62 12.81
N ARG A 67 1.16 -5.85 11.78
CA ARG A 67 -0.19 -5.80 11.20
C ARG A 67 -0.45 -6.86 10.12
N ALA A 68 0.59 -7.50 9.60
CA ALA A 68 0.48 -8.45 8.50
C ALA A 68 -0.19 -9.75 8.96
N ARG A 69 -1.39 -10.05 8.45
CA ARG A 69 -2.12 -11.30 8.76
C ARG A 69 -1.51 -12.54 8.11
N VAL A 70 -0.83 -12.34 6.99
CA VAL A 70 -0.20 -13.39 6.18
C VAL A 70 1.21 -12.93 5.85
N LEU A 71 2.16 -13.85 5.92
CA LEU A 71 3.55 -13.63 5.52
C LEU A 71 3.81 -14.33 4.19
N VAL A 72 4.54 -13.66 3.30
CA VAL A 72 5.05 -14.28 2.07
C VAL A 72 6.54 -14.44 2.23
N ILE A 73 7.00 -15.68 2.39
CA ILE A 73 8.42 -16.02 2.45
C ILE A 73 8.88 -16.25 1.02
N MET A 74 9.78 -15.40 0.55
CA MET A 74 10.27 -15.44 -0.82
C MET A 74 11.74 -15.81 -0.81
N ALA A 75 12.08 -16.90 -1.51
CA ALA A 75 13.45 -17.37 -1.66
C ALA A 75 13.82 -17.39 -3.13
N ASP A 76 15.03 -16.94 -3.42
CA ASP A 76 15.58 -16.85 -4.76
C ASP A 76 16.20 -18.20 -5.16
N ILE A 77 15.66 -18.81 -6.20
CA ILE A 77 16.08 -20.14 -6.68
C ILE A 77 16.96 -20.10 -7.92
N ALA A 78 17.39 -18.90 -8.36
CA ALA A 78 18.30 -18.79 -9.51
C ALA A 78 19.56 -19.64 -9.31
N PRO A 79 20.23 -20.10 -10.38
CA PRO A 79 21.50 -20.82 -10.28
C PRO A 79 22.55 -20.01 -9.52
N PRO A 80 23.53 -20.63 -8.82
CA PRO A 80 24.51 -19.92 -8.00
C PRO A 80 25.21 -18.75 -8.71
N GLU A 81 25.45 -18.86 -10.02
CA GLU A 81 26.11 -17.83 -10.84
C GLU A 81 25.24 -16.58 -11.06
N ALA A 82 23.92 -16.71 -10.88
CA ALA A 82 22.92 -15.65 -11.07
C ALA A 82 22.15 -15.33 -9.78
N ARG A 83 22.34 -16.12 -8.71
CA ARG A 83 21.67 -15.96 -7.42
C ARG A 83 22.20 -14.72 -6.70
N MET A 84 21.32 -14.03 -5.99
CA MET A 84 21.69 -12.83 -5.24
C MET A 84 22.45 -13.18 -3.95
N TYR A 85 22.13 -14.33 -3.37
CA TYR A 85 22.70 -14.85 -2.13
C TYR A 85 23.40 -16.18 -2.42
N GLU A 86 24.50 -16.45 -1.71
CA GLU A 86 25.16 -17.77 -1.78
C GLU A 86 24.27 -18.88 -1.20
N ALA A 87 23.41 -18.51 -0.25
CA ALA A 87 22.49 -19.42 0.42
C ALA A 87 21.49 -20.06 -0.55
N ASP A 88 21.19 -21.33 -0.31
CA ASP A 88 20.09 -22.01 -1.00
C ASP A 88 18.71 -21.57 -0.52
N ARG A 89 17.67 -22.08 -1.18
CA ARG A 89 16.29 -21.73 -0.90
C ARG A 89 15.90 -22.04 0.54
N ASP A 90 16.33 -23.18 1.06
CA ASP A 90 15.95 -23.65 2.39
C ASP A 90 16.78 -22.92 3.46
N GLU A 91 18.04 -22.63 3.16
CA GLU A 91 18.88 -21.76 3.98
C GLU A 91 18.30 -20.34 4.06
N GLN A 92 17.83 -19.77 2.94
CA GLN A 92 17.16 -18.47 2.90
C GLN A 92 15.87 -18.48 3.75
N GLU A 93 15.03 -19.52 3.63
CA GLU A 93 13.85 -19.67 4.49
C GLU A 93 14.24 -19.76 5.97
N ALA A 94 15.22 -20.60 6.30
CA ALA A 94 15.66 -20.78 7.68
C ALA A 94 16.18 -19.48 8.30
N VAL A 95 16.95 -18.69 7.54
CA VAL A 95 17.40 -17.35 7.97
C VAL A 95 16.21 -16.44 8.22
N LEU A 96 15.28 -16.31 7.27
CA LEU A 96 14.11 -15.44 7.42
C LEU A 96 13.21 -15.85 8.60
N LEU A 97 13.02 -17.15 8.84
CA LEU A 97 12.27 -17.64 9.99
C LEU A 97 13.03 -17.44 11.31
N GLY A 98 14.35 -17.60 11.30
CA GLY A 98 15.21 -17.30 12.45
C GLY A 98 15.15 -15.82 12.82
N GLU A 99 15.20 -14.93 11.83
CA GLU A 99 14.97 -13.50 12.02
C GLU A 99 13.60 -13.25 12.67
N LEU A 100 12.51 -13.75 12.09
CA LEU A 100 11.18 -13.59 12.67
C LEU A 100 11.09 -14.08 14.13
N LEU A 101 11.76 -15.20 14.45
CA LEU A 101 11.84 -15.73 15.81
C LEU A 101 12.53 -14.76 16.77
N ASP A 102 13.70 -14.25 16.37
CA ASP A 102 14.52 -13.34 17.17
C ASP A 102 13.81 -12.01 17.44
N TYR A 103 12.96 -11.56 16.50
CA TYR A 103 12.13 -10.38 16.70
C TYR A 103 10.91 -10.67 17.59
N ARG A 104 10.04 -11.59 17.14
CA ARG A 104 8.80 -11.95 17.83
C ARG A 104 8.29 -13.31 17.36
N SER A 105 8.39 -14.30 18.25
CA SER A 105 7.99 -15.69 18.01
C SER A 105 6.58 -15.88 17.46
N GLU A 106 5.62 -15.05 17.86
CA GLU A 106 4.21 -15.11 17.47
C GLU A 106 4.02 -14.89 15.96
N LEU A 107 4.97 -14.23 15.28
CA LEU A 107 4.95 -14.10 13.82
C LEU A 107 5.13 -15.46 13.11
N LEU A 108 5.76 -16.43 13.77
CA LEU A 108 5.91 -17.79 13.26
C LEU A 108 4.60 -18.58 13.26
N GLU A 109 3.58 -18.14 14.01
CA GLU A 109 2.27 -18.79 14.04
C GLU A 109 1.37 -18.35 12.87
N ARG A 110 1.71 -17.23 12.22
CA ARG A 110 0.90 -16.68 11.12
C ARG A 110 0.92 -17.56 9.87
N ALA A 111 -0.15 -17.50 9.09
CA ALA A 111 -0.19 -18.15 7.79
C ALA A 111 0.97 -17.66 6.90
N LYS A 112 1.65 -18.60 6.24
CA LYS A 112 2.81 -18.35 5.39
C LYS A 112 2.59 -18.89 3.99
N ILE A 113 2.99 -18.13 2.99
CA ILE A 113 3.07 -18.57 1.59
C ILE A 113 4.54 -18.58 1.22
N ARG A 114 5.03 -19.74 0.77
CA ARG A 114 6.42 -19.92 0.33
C ARG A 114 6.51 -19.72 -1.17
N VAL A 115 7.39 -18.83 -1.62
CA VAL A 115 7.53 -18.42 -3.03
C VAL A 115 8.96 -18.66 -3.50
N ALA A 116 9.10 -19.45 -4.56
CA ALA A 116 10.38 -19.69 -5.22
C ALA A 116 10.51 -18.68 -6.38
N ALA A 117 11.23 -17.59 -6.14
CA ALA A 117 11.38 -16.47 -7.06
C ALA A 117 12.43 -16.73 -8.15
N ARG A 118 12.30 -16.04 -9.29
CA ARG A 118 13.17 -16.16 -10.47
C ARG A 118 13.15 -17.57 -11.07
N ALA A 119 11.98 -18.20 -11.04
CA ALA A 119 11.77 -19.56 -11.54
C ALA A 119 12.13 -19.74 -13.02
N ASP A 120 12.10 -18.67 -13.82
CA ASP A 120 12.52 -18.67 -15.22
C ASP A 120 14.01 -19.02 -15.43
N LEU A 121 14.85 -18.75 -14.42
CA LEU A 121 16.30 -19.01 -14.48
C LEU A 121 16.67 -20.43 -14.03
N ALA A 122 15.76 -21.14 -13.35
CA ALA A 122 16.01 -22.49 -12.83
C ALA A 122 14.76 -23.38 -12.92
N PRO A 123 14.33 -23.81 -14.12
CA PRO A 123 13.09 -24.59 -14.30
C PRO A 123 13.05 -25.92 -13.53
N GLU A 124 14.20 -26.60 -13.40
CA GLU A 124 14.30 -27.86 -12.67
C GLU A 124 14.12 -27.65 -11.16
N ALA A 125 14.80 -26.65 -10.59
CA ALA A 125 14.64 -26.25 -9.20
C ALA A 125 13.23 -25.72 -8.90
N ALA A 126 12.61 -25.00 -9.84
CA ALA A 126 11.23 -24.56 -9.74
C ALA A 126 10.25 -25.74 -9.65
N ALA A 127 10.43 -26.77 -10.49
CA ALA A 127 9.62 -27.99 -10.46
C ALA A 127 9.83 -28.79 -9.17
N GLU A 128 11.05 -28.79 -8.61
CA GLU A 128 11.33 -29.36 -7.30
C GLU A 128 10.65 -28.61 -6.17
N ALA A 129 10.82 -27.29 -6.13
CA ALA A 129 10.18 -26.44 -5.13
C ALA A 129 8.64 -26.59 -5.16
N ALA A 130 8.04 -26.68 -6.35
CA ALA A 130 6.60 -26.93 -6.50
C ALA A 130 6.14 -28.23 -5.83
N ARG A 131 6.91 -29.32 -5.93
CA ARG A 131 6.61 -30.60 -5.28
C ARG A 131 6.68 -30.51 -3.76
N GLU A 132 7.45 -29.57 -3.24
CA GLU A 132 7.66 -29.33 -1.80
C GLU A 132 6.73 -28.25 -1.23
N GLY A 133 5.79 -27.77 -2.05
CA GLY A 133 4.77 -26.81 -1.65
C GLY A 133 5.24 -25.35 -1.67
N TRP A 134 6.29 -25.04 -2.42
CA TRP A 134 6.63 -23.67 -2.81
C TRP A 134 5.87 -23.30 -4.07
N LEU A 135 5.50 -22.02 -4.21
CA LEU A 135 4.93 -21.50 -5.43
C LEU A 135 6.04 -20.90 -6.31
N PRO A 136 6.37 -21.49 -7.47
CA PRO A 136 7.35 -20.91 -8.37
C PRO A 136 6.78 -19.67 -9.05
N VAL A 137 7.55 -18.59 -9.06
CA VAL A 137 7.14 -17.32 -9.65
C VAL A 137 8.30 -16.69 -10.42
N SER A 138 8.01 -16.16 -11.61
CA SER A 138 8.93 -15.31 -12.35
C SER A 138 8.38 -13.90 -12.43
N GLY A 139 9.15 -12.95 -11.92
CA GLY A 139 8.85 -11.53 -12.10
C GLY A 139 9.04 -11.08 -13.55
N VAL A 140 9.93 -11.71 -14.32
CA VAL A 140 10.24 -11.30 -15.70
C VAL A 140 9.17 -11.78 -16.67
N THR A 141 8.77 -13.05 -16.58
CA THR A 141 7.77 -13.64 -17.49
C THR A 141 6.34 -13.43 -16.99
N GLY A 142 6.15 -13.15 -15.70
CA GLY A 142 4.85 -13.09 -15.04
C GLY A 142 4.29 -14.47 -14.67
N GLU A 143 4.99 -15.55 -14.97
CA GLU A 143 4.59 -16.91 -14.59
C GLU A 143 4.42 -17.04 -13.08
N GLY A 144 3.35 -17.70 -12.63
CA GLY A 144 3.05 -17.92 -11.20
C GLY A 144 2.49 -16.70 -10.45
N THR A 145 2.47 -15.51 -11.06
CA THR A 145 2.02 -14.29 -10.37
C THR A 145 0.52 -14.31 -10.05
N SER A 146 -0.31 -14.83 -10.97
CA SER A 146 -1.76 -14.93 -10.77
C SER A 146 -2.13 -15.94 -9.68
N GLU A 147 -1.40 -17.05 -9.63
CA GLU A 147 -1.49 -18.07 -8.61
C GLU A 147 -1.10 -17.51 -7.24
N LEU A 148 -0.04 -16.69 -7.18
CA LEU A 148 0.43 -16.03 -5.96
C LEU A 148 -0.64 -15.07 -5.43
N ILE A 149 -1.22 -14.25 -6.30
CA ILE A 149 -2.34 -13.35 -5.96
C ILE A 149 -3.50 -14.15 -5.37
N GLY A 150 -3.89 -15.25 -6.02
CA GLY A 150 -4.97 -16.10 -5.56
C GLY A 150 -4.66 -16.76 -4.22
N ALA A 151 -3.43 -17.21 -4.00
CA ALA A 151 -2.98 -17.79 -2.74
C ALA A 151 -2.99 -16.76 -1.61
N MET A 152 -2.44 -15.56 -1.84
CA MET A 152 -2.48 -14.46 -0.87
C MET A 152 -3.91 -14.12 -0.48
N ARG A 153 -4.79 -13.96 -1.47
CA ARG A 153 -6.20 -13.67 -1.23
C ARG A 153 -6.85 -14.70 -0.32
N ARG A 154 -6.75 -15.99 -0.65
CA ARG A 154 -7.33 -17.07 0.15
C ARG A 154 -6.78 -17.07 1.58
N ALA A 155 -5.46 -16.93 1.74
CA ALA A 155 -4.84 -16.92 3.06
C ALA A 155 -5.32 -15.74 3.92
N VAL A 156 -5.51 -14.55 3.34
CA VAL A 156 -6.02 -13.38 4.10
C VAL A 156 -7.52 -13.52 4.40
N GLU A 157 -8.31 -14.11 3.50
CA GLU A 157 -9.72 -14.44 3.76
C GLU A 157 -9.83 -15.42 4.94
N GLU A 158 -9.06 -16.52 4.92
CA GLU A 158 -9.03 -17.52 5.99
C GLU A 158 -8.55 -16.91 7.33
N ALA A 159 -7.47 -16.12 7.31
CA ALA A 159 -6.99 -15.42 8.50
C ALA A 159 -7.97 -14.37 9.05
N ARG A 160 -8.95 -13.91 8.27
CA ARG A 160 -10.04 -13.05 8.76
C ARG A 160 -11.16 -13.86 9.40
N GLU A 161 -11.48 -15.03 8.85
CA GLU A 161 -12.54 -15.91 9.35
C GLU A 161 -12.19 -16.60 10.67
N VAL A 162 -10.90 -16.97 10.85
CA VAL A 162 -10.40 -17.59 12.09
C VAL A 162 -10.44 -16.63 13.29
N GLY A 163 -10.78 -15.34 13.06
CA GLY A 163 -10.96 -14.38 14.14
C GLY A 163 -9.65 -14.11 14.86
N ASP A 164 -8.59 -13.83 14.08
CA ASP A 164 -7.33 -13.38 14.64
C ASP A 164 -7.56 -12.03 15.35
N GLU A 165 -7.91 -12.12 16.64
CA GLU A 165 -8.08 -11.03 17.60
C GLU A 165 -6.70 -10.45 17.96
N HIS A 166 -5.86 -10.16 16.97
CA HIS A 166 -4.88 -9.11 17.18
C HIS A 166 -5.71 -7.84 17.39
N GLU A 167 -5.64 -7.27 18.61
CA GLU A 167 -6.32 -6.04 19.01
C GLU A 167 -6.52 -5.17 17.78
N ALA A 168 -7.78 -4.86 17.47
CA ALA A 168 -8.12 -3.92 16.43
C ALA A 168 -7.52 -2.56 16.80
N TYR A 169 -6.23 -2.36 16.55
CA TYR A 169 -5.67 -1.03 16.45
C TYR A 169 -6.42 -0.41 15.30
N VAL A 170 -7.24 0.57 15.64
CA VAL A 170 -8.00 1.40 14.71
C VAL A 170 -7.06 1.74 13.56
N VAL A 171 -7.22 1.03 12.43
CA VAL A 171 -6.65 1.48 11.20
C VAL A 171 -7.43 2.75 10.93
N HIS A 172 -6.84 3.89 11.29
CA HIS A 172 -7.20 5.14 10.63
C HIS A 172 -6.77 4.94 9.18
N ARG A 173 -7.59 4.20 8.44
CA ARG A 173 -7.77 4.36 7.02
C ARG A 173 -8.80 5.47 6.99
N PRO A 174 -8.37 6.75 6.97
CA PRO A 174 -9.30 7.78 6.57
C PRO A 174 -9.85 7.29 5.24
N GLU A 175 -11.13 6.97 5.21
CA GLU A 175 -11.82 6.99 3.94
C GLU A 175 -11.46 8.34 3.28
N PRO A 176 -11.38 8.44 1.96
CA PRO A 176 -11.60 9.73 1.34
C PRO A 176 -13.01 10.15 1.76
N GLU A 177 -13.12 10.78 2.93
CA GLU A 177 -14.28 11.50 3.40
C GLU A 177 -14.46 12.58 2.33
N GLY A 178 -15.38 12.32 1.40
CA GLY A 178 -15.68 13.25 0.34
C GLY A 178 -15.94 14.63 0.93
N ILE A 179 -15.62 15.66 0.15
CA ILE A 179 -15.89 17.03 0.56
C ILE A 179 -17.40 17.23 0.67
N ARG A 180 -17.85 17.69 1.84
CA ARG A 180 -19.21 18.16 2.07
C ARG A 180 -19.18 19.67 2.29
N VAL A 181 -20.24 20.34 1.88
CA VAL A 181 -20.44 21.75 2.14
C VAL A 181 -21.66 21.88 3.03
N GLU A 182 -21.47 22.53 4.17
CA GLU A 182 -22.50 22.81 5.16
C GLU A 182 -22.78 24.31 5.16
N ARG A 183 -24.03 24.71 5.37
CA ARG A 183 -24.40 26.12 5.49
C ARG A 183 -24.51 26.49 6.96
N GLU A 184 -23.82 27.54 7.34
CA GLU A 184 -23.78 28.05 8.71
C GLU A 184 -24.99 28.94 9.02
N VAL A 185 -25.21 29.18 10.31
CA VAL A 185 -26.34 29.98 10.82
C VAL A 185 -26.29 31.43 10.32
N ASP A 186 -25.09 31.96 10.09
CA ASP A 186 -24.87 33.31 9.56
C ASP A 186 -24.98 33.41 8.02
N GLY A 187 -25.26 32.30 7.34
CA GLY A 187 -25.40 32.21 5.90
C GLY A 187 -24.11 31.86 5.15
N SER A 188 -22.96 31.84 5.82
CA SER A 188 -21.68 31.40 5.24
C SER A 188 -21.66 29.89 4.95
N LEU A 189 -20.70 29.46 4.13
CA LEU A 189 -20.54 28.05 3.73
C LEU A 189 -19.28 27.47 4.35
N ARG A 190 -19.39 26.34 5.06
CA ARG A 190 -18.25 25.59 5.58
C ARG A 190 -17.97 24.38 4.70
N VAL A 191 -16.74 24.29 4.20
CA VAL A 191 -16.24 23.10 3.52
C VAL A 191 -15.67 22.13 4.57
N VAL A 192 -16.34 21.00 4.73
CA VAL A 192 -15.96 19.94 5.65
C VAL A 192 -15.31 18.81 4.85
N GLY A 193 -14.07 18.49 5.20
CA GLY A 193 -13.32 17.41 4.56
C GLY A 193 -11.84 17.50 4.89
N ARG A 194 -11.27 16.38 5.32
CA ARG A 194 -9.88 16.33 5.80
C ARG A 194 -8.88 16.71 4.70
N GLU A 195 -9.17 16.37 3.45
CA GLU A 195 -8.33 16.72 2.29
C GLU A 195 -8.39 18.21 1.96
N ALA A 196 -9.58 18.83 2.02
CA ALA A 196 -9.74 20.27 1.84
C ALA A 196 -9.00 21.06 2.93
N LEU A 197 -9.09 20.60 4.19
CA LEU A 197 -8.35 21.19 5.30
C LEU A 197 -6.83 21.11 5.08
N ARG A 198 -6.31 19.96 4.62
CA ARG A 198 -4.88 19.80 4.32
C ARG A 198 -4.42 20.64 3.14
N ALA A 199 -5.28 20.84 2.14
CA ALA A 199 -4.97 21.65 0.97
C ALA A 199 -4.69 23.12 1.34
N VAL A 200 -5.35 23.63 2.40
CA VAL A 200 -5.16 25.00 2.90
C VAL A 200 -4.17 25.11 4.07
N ALA A 201 -4.06 24.07 4.91
CA ALA A 201 -3.24 24.10 6.13
C ALA A 201 -1.73 24.03 5.88
N LEU A 202 -1.30 23.47 4.74
CA LEU A 202 0.12 23.30 4.38
C LEU A 202 0.72 24.48 3.62
N SER A 203 -0.06 25.52 3.33
CA SER A 203 0.36 26.66 2.51
C SER A 203 0.47 27.93 3.36
N ASP A 204 1.57 28.68 3.21
CA ASP A 204 1.63 30.07 3.67
C ASP A 204 0.79 30.93 2.72
N LEU A 205 -0.45 31.17 3.11
CA LEU A 205 -1.45 31.87 2.28
C LEU A 205 -1.15 33.36 2.06
N THR A 206 -0.10 33.90 2.70
CA THR A 206 0.42 35.24 2.42
C THR A 206 1.32 35.27 1.17
N ASN A 207 1.77 34.10 0.71
CA ASN A 207 2.54 33.93 -0.51
C ASN A 207 1.62 33.66 -1.71
N PRO A 208 1.61 34.51 -2.75
CA PRO A 208 0.79 34.32 -3.95
C PRO A 208 0.97 32.96 -4.64
N GLY A 209 2.18 32.38 -4.61
CA GLY A 209 2.46 31.08 -5.21
C GLY A 209 1.83 29.92 -4.44
N ALA A 210 1.91 29.96 -3.10
CA ALA A 210 1.34 28.95 -2.22
C ALA A 210 -0.20 29.01 -2.20
N LEU A 211 -0.75 30.23 -2.33
CA LEU A 211 -2.19 30.44 -2.50
C LEU A 211 -2.69 29.82 -3.82
N ALA A 212 -1.99 30.08 -4.94
CA ALA A 212 -2.34 29.49 -6.23
C ALA A 212 -2.25 27.95 -6.21
N GLU A 213 -1.30 27.39 -5.45
CA GLU A 213 -1.20 25.95 -5.26
C GLU A 213 -2.35 25.36 -4.43
N ALA A 214 -2.72 26.02 -3.33
CA ALA A 214 -3.88 25.65 -2.53
C ALA A 214 -5.15 25.65 -3.38
N GLN A 215 -5.37 26.71 -4.19
CA GLN A 215 -6.49 26.79 -5.13
C GLN A 215 -6.49 25.65 -6.15
N ARG A 216 -5.34 25.33 -6.77
CA ARG A 216 -5.23 24.18 -7.69
C ARG A 216 -5.61 22.86 -7.02
N ARG A 217 -5.15 22.64 -5.78
CA ARG A 217 -5.46 21.42 -5.00
C ARG A 217 -6.95 21.34 -4.68
N LEU A 218 -7.57 22.44 -4.21
CA LEU A 218 -9.01 22.50 -3.94
C LEU A 218 -9.86 22.26 -5.20
N LYS A 219 -9.45 22.81 -6.35
CA LYS A 219 -10.10 22.55 -7.64
C LYS A 219 -10.03 21.07 -8.03
N LYS A 220 -8.86 20.44 -7.88
CA LYS A 220 -8.68 19.00 -8.17
C LYS A 220 -9.53 18.11 -7.27
N LEU A 221 -9.74 18.54 -6.02
CA LEU A 221 -10.61 17.86 -5.06
C LEU A 221 -12.11 18.07 -5.34
N GLY A 222 -12.47 18.99 -6.24
CA GLY A 222 -13.86 19.23 -6.64
C GLY A 222 -14.64 20.13 -5.68
N VAL A 223 -13.95 20.94 -4.85
CA VAL A 223 -14.58 21.87 -3.90
C VAL A 223 -15.55 22.83 -4.60
N ASN A 224 -15.17 23.41 -5.74
CA ASN A 224 -16.02 24.32 -6.50
C ASN A 224 -17.34 23.67 -6.94
N LYS A 225 -17.29 22.41 -7.39
CA LYS A 225 -18.50 21.65 -7.76
C LYS A 225 -19.38 21.39 -6.54
N ALA A 226 -18.78 21.14 -5.38
CA ALA A 226 -19.52 20.93 -4.13
C ALA A 226 -20.19 22.23 -3.64
N LEU A 227 -19.50 23.37 -3.73
CA LEU A 227 -20.04 24.70 -3.42
C LEU A 227 -21.20 25.06 -4.35
N GLY A 228 -21.05 24.82 -5.65
CA GLY A 228 -22.14 25.02 -6.62
C GLY A 228 -23.37 24.15 -6.33
N ARG A 229 -23.20 22.88 -5.95
CA ARG A 229 -24.30 22.00 -5.53
C ARG A 229 -24.98 22.46 -4.23
N ALA A 230 -24.24 23.11 -3.33
CA ALA A 230 -24.77 23.71 -2.10
C ALA A 230 -25.44 25.09 -2.33
N GLY A 231 -25.46 25.57 -3.57
CA GLY A 231 -26.08 26.83 -3.95
C GLY A 231 -25.26 28.05 -3.52
N ALA A 232 -23.93 27.95 -3.54
CA ALA A 232 -23.05 29.10 -3.36
C ALA A 232 -23.32 30.16 -4.43
N LYS A 233 -23.41 31.41 -4.02
CA LYS A 233 -23.54 32.58 -4.90
C LYS A 233 -22.24 33.39 -4.88
N PRO A 234 -21.92 34.09 -5.97
CA PRO A 234 -20.83 35.07 -5.96
C PRO A 234 -21.01 36.04 -4.79
N GLY A 235 -19.96 36.23 -3.99
CA GLY A 235 -20.00 37.02 -2.77
C GLY A 235 -20.29 36.24 -1.48
N ASP A 236 -20.65 34.95 -1.57
CA ASP A 236 -20.81 34.11 -0.37
C ASP A 236 -19.44 33.87 0.30
N LEU A 237 -19.40 34.00 1.63
CA LEU A 237 -18.20 33.71 2.41
C LEU A 237 -18.06 32.19 2.63
N VAL A 238 -16.89 31.64 2.28
CA VAL A 238 -16.56 30.22 2.38
C VAL A 238 -15.44 29.99 3.38
N HIS A 239 -15.63 29.03 4.28
CA HIS A 239 -14.70 28.65 5.33
C HIS A 239 -14.12 27.25 5.11
N ILE A 240 -12.79 27.12 5.20
CA ILE A 240 -12.07 25.84 5.20
C ILE A 240 -11.06 25.86 6.35
N GLY A 241 -11.39 25.19 7.46
CA GLY A 241 -10.57 25.28 8.68
C GLY A 241 -10.48 26.72 9.19
N ALA A 242 -9.24 27.23 9.31
CA ALA A 242 -8.98 28.62 9.71
C ALA A 242 -8.96 29.61 8.54
N MET A 243 -9.01 29.13 7.29
CA MET A 243 -9.03 29.98 6.10
C MET A 243 -10.48 30.38 5.77
N SER A 244 -10.67 31.63 5.36
CA SER A 244 -11.93 32.12 4.77
C SER A 244 -11.66 32.90 3.48
N PHE A 245 -12.53 32.75 2.48
CA PHE A 245 -12.45 33.49 1.23
C PHE A 245 -13.86 33.74 0.66
N GLU A 246 -13.98 34.72 -0.23
CA GLU A 246 -15.21 35.04 -0.94
C GLU A 246 -15.32 34.20 -2.22
N TYR A 247 -16.49 33.57 -2.44
CA TYR A 247 -16.74 32.77 -3.63
C TYR A 247 -16.88 33.66 -4.87
N GLY A 248 -16.09 33.39 -5.92
CA GLY A 248 -16.02 34.22 -7.12
C GLY A 248 -16.73 33.65 -8.35
N ASP A 249 -16.92 34.49 -9.37
CA ASP A 249 -17.54 34.10 -10.65
C ASP A 249 -16.70 33.09 -11.46
N ASP A 250 -15.36 33.13 -11.32
CA ASP A 250 -14.41 32.25 -12.02
C ASP A 250 -14.44 30.79 -11.50
N ASP A 251 -15.14 30.54 -10.39
CA ASP A 251 -15.23 29.23 -9.75
C ASP A 251 -16.35 28.34 -10.31
N ILE A 252 -17.17 28.85 -11.24
CA ILE A 252 -18.39 28.22 -11.77
C ILE A 252 -18.13 27.22 -12.92
N GLN A 253 -16.91 27.09 -13.45
CA GLN A 253 -16.59 26.22 -14.61
C GLN A 253 -16.01 24.83 -14.28
#